data_AF-A0A0W1GJE3-F1
#
_entry.id   AF-A0A0W1GJE3-F1
#
_cell.length_a   1.000
_cell.length_b   1.000
_cell.length_c   1.000
_cell.angle_alpha   90.00
_cell.angle_beta   90.00
_cell.angle_gamma   90.00
#
_symmetry.space_group_name_H-M   'P 1'
#
loop_
_entity.id
_entity.type
_entity.pdbx_description
1 polymer ?
#
loop_
_entity_poly.entity_id
_entity_poly.type
_entity_poly.pdbx_seq_one_letter_code
_entity_poly.pdbx_strand_id
1 'polypeptide(L)'
;MAGVSMRGWILALAMAAGTAPVAAQGIKLPVAPGFWTNDTEKCTAVRHGYIFDGKRWGALYYYGPNGSMGPAAELEPITQARAVAGGFTQMQFGGYDGAGYFRIKLLGPGRALYRVGAPFQDEIQESDETLIRCDFRTLSPKMQAAIRRFAPALVASPAARP
;
A
#
# COMPACT_ATOMS: atom_id res chain seq x y z
N MET A 1 -36.36 58.71 36.82
CA MET A 1 -36.37 57.26 36.50
C MET A 1 -35.14 56.98 35.66
N ALA A 2 -34.31 56.05 36.11
CA ALA A 2 -33.01 55.74 35.51
C ALA A 2 -33.16 54.98 34.19
N GLY A 3 -32.41 55.40 33.17
CA GLY A 3 -32.21 54.66 31.93
C GLY A 3 -30.72 54.46 31.70
N VAL A 4 -30.23 53.28 32.05
CA VAL A 4 -28.90 52.79 31.66
C VAL A 4 -28.94 52.51 30.15
N SER A 5 -28.01 53.04 29.37
CA SER A 5 -27.63 52.39 28.11
C SER A 5 -26.15 52.56 27.84
N MET A 6 -25.53 51.43 27.54
CA MET A 6 -24.15 51.06 27.82
C MET A 6 -23.35 51.10 26.52
N ARG A 7 -22.25 51.86 26.53
CA ARG A 7 -21.00 51.70 25.74
C ARG A 7 -21.10 50.90 24.44
N GLY A 8 -21.19 51.61 23.31
CA GLY A 8 -20.91 51.06 21.99
C GLY A 8 -19.41 50.83 21.78
N TRP A 9 -19.00 49.57 21.67
CA TRP A 9 -17.73 49.15 21.10
C TRP A 9 -18.02 47.98 20.18
N ILE A 10 -18.05 48.23 18.86
CA ILE A 10 -18.10 47.16 17.86
C ILE A 10 -16.65 46.81 17.52
N LEU A 11 -16.18 45.68 18.04
CA LEU A 11 -14.94 45.03 17.62
C LEU A 11 -15.20 44.33 16.28
N ALA A 12 -14.51 44.79 15.23
CA ALA A 12 -14.46 44.11 13.95
C ALA A 12 -13.60 42.84 14.09
N LEU A 13 -14.23 41.66 13.98
CA LEU A 13 -13.49 40.40 13.83
C LEU A 13 -13.13 40.21 12.35
N ALA A 14 -11.84 40.31 12.03
CA ALA A 14 -11.29 39.88 10.75
C ALA A 14 -11.32 38.34 10.68
N MET A 15 -12.17 37.78 9.82
CA MET A 15 -12.11 36.37 9.46
C MET A 15 -10.96 36.14 8.48
N ALA A 16 -9.80 35.76 8.99
CA ALA A 16 -8.77 35.12 8.19
C ALA A 16 -9.23 33.68 7.89
N ALA A 17 -9.89 33.48 6.74
CA ALA A 17 -10.15 32.16 6.18
C ALA A 17 -8.82 31.58 5.68
N GLY A 18 -8.02 31.04 6.60
CA GLY A 18 -6.83 30.29 6.26
C GLY A 18 -7.24 28.98 5.59
N THR A 19 -7.15 28.91 4.27
CA THR A 19 -7.12 27.63 3.56
C THR A 19 -5.81 26.92 3.92
N ALA A 20 -5.81 26.19 5.03
CA ALA A 20 -4.73 25.27 5.32
C ALA A 20 -4.67 24.26 4.16
N PRO A 21 -3.52 24.07 3.51
CA PRO A 21 -3.39 23.04 2.50
C PRO A 21 -3.69 21.71 3.19
N VAL A 22 -4.70 20.99 2.68
CA VAL A 22 -4.97 19.62 3.10
C VAL A 22 -3.73 18.82 2.73
N ALA A 23 -2.87 18.56 3.71
CA ALA A 23 -1.74 17.65 3.51
C ALA A 23 -2.34 16.34 3.00
N ALA A 24 -1.92 15.91 1.80
CA ALA A 24 -2.31 14.63 1.26
C ALA A 24 -2.04 13.57 2.32
N GLN A 25 -3.09 12.97 2.89
CA GLN A 25 -2.94 11.91 3.86
C GLN A 25 -2.25 10.76 3.13
N GLY A 26 -0.97 10.54 3.46
CA GLY A 26 -0.19 9.49 2.81
C GLY A 26 -0.85 8.13 2.99
N ILE A 27 -0.80 7.30 1.94
CA ILE A 27 -1.29 5.92 2.01
C ILE A 27 -0.54 5.19 3.14
N LYS A 28 -1.30 4.75 4.14
CA LYS A 28 -0.74 4.02 5.29
C LYS A 28 -1.22 2.57 5.26
N LEU A 29 -0.37 1.69 4.74
CA LEU A 29 -0.54 0.25 4.90
C LEU A 29 0.10 -0.23 6.21
N PRO A 30 -0.38 -1.36 6.79
CA PRO A 30 0.19 -1.93 8.00
C PRO A 30 1.53 -2.64 7.75
N VAL A 31 1.99 -2.73 6.50
CA VAL A 31 3.25 -3.36 6.10
C VAL A 31 4.26 -2.33 5.61
N ALA A 32 5.55 -2.63 5.78
CA ALA A 32 6.62 -1.78 5.28
C ALA A 32 6.76 -1.89 3.75
N PRO A 33 7.18 -0.80 3.06
CA PRO A 33 7.56 -0.87 1.64
C PRO A 33 8.63 -1.94 1.40
N GLY A 34 8.49 -2.72 0.33
CA GLY A 34 9.42 -3.78 0.00
C GLY A 34 8.87 -4.78 -1.01
N PHE A 35 9.66 -5.83 -1.23
CA PHE A 35 9.26 -7.01 -1.97
C PHE A 35 8.75 -8.08 -1.00
N TRP A 36 7.57 -8.61 -1.29
CA TRP A 36 6.87 -9.60 -0.49
C TRP A 36 6.61 -10.84 -1.36
N THR A 37 6.82 -12.04 -0.83
CA THR A 37 6.55 -13.30 -1.54
C THR A 37 5.86 -14.28 -0.62
N ASN A 38 5.28 -15.35 -1.16
CA ASN A 38 4.73 -16.44 -0.37
C ASN A 38 5.76 -17.01 0.61
N ASP A 39 5.32 -17.36 1.82
CA ASP A 39 6.18 -17.82 2.92
C ASP A 39 6.81 -19.19 2.69
N THR A 40 6.36 -19.91 1.67
CA THR A 40 6.95 -21.15 1.15
C THR A 40 8.11 -20.92 0.18
N GLU A 41 8.29 -19.69 -0.32
CA GLU A 41 9.32 -19.33 -1.29
C GLU A 41 10.65 -18.95 -0.62
N LYS A 42 11.75 -19.16 -1.34
CA LYS A 42 13.09 -18.70 -0.92
C LYS A 42 13.42 -17.37 -1.59
N CYS A 43 13.68 -16.32 -0.80
CA CYS A 43 14.04 -14.99 -1.31
C CYS A 43 15.18 -15.00 -2.35
N THR A 44 16.16 -15.91 -2.22
CA THR A 44 17.30 -16.01 -3.13
C THR A 44 16.96 -16.60 -4.51
N ALA A 45 15.85 -17.33 -4.62
CA ALA A 45 15.43 -18.04 -5.83
C ALA A 45 14.08 -17.59 -6.38
N VAL A 46 13.36 -16.73 -5.66
CA VAL A 46 12.03 -16.26 -5.99
C VAL A 46 11.96 -15.59 -7.36
N ARG A 47 10.86 -15.84 -8.07
CA ARG A 47 10.58 -15.30 -9.41
C ARG A 47 9.25 -14.56 -9.51
N HIS A 48 8.46 -14.58 -8.45
CA HIS A 48 7.13 -13.99 -8.35
C HIS A 48 6.95 -13.42 -6.94
N GLY A 49 6.30 -12.28 -6.83
CA GLY A 49 5.85 -11.75 -5.55
C GLY A 49 5.16 -10.42 -5.76
N TYR A 50 4.97 -9.69 -4.68
CA TYR A 50 4.32 -8.39 -4.64
C TYR A 50 5.31 -7.29 -4.28
N ILE A 51 5.12 -6.11 -4.86
CA ILE A 51 5.83 -4.90 -4.51
C ILE A 51 4.86 -3.98 -3.79
N PHE A 52 5.28 -3.47 -2.64
CA PHE A 52 4.73 -2.24 -2.07
C PHE A 52 5.80 -1.16 -2.09
N ASP A 53 5.62 -0.09 -2.86
CA ASP A 53 6.62 1.00 -2.95
C ASP A 53 6.28 2.23 -2.09
N GLY A 54 5.27 2.10 -1.21
CA GLY A 54 4.73 3.20 -0.41
C GLY A 54 3.49 3.86 -1.01
N LYS A 55 3.26 3.70 -2.32
CA LYS A 55 2.11 4.28 -3.03
C LYS A 55 1.39 3.30 -3.97
N ARG A 56 2.09 2.27 -4.45
CA ARG A 56 1.57 1.23 -5.34
C ARG A 56 1.71 -0.12 -4.68
N TRP A 57 0.74 -0.99 -4.92
CA TRP A 57 0.80 -2.41 -4.60
C TRP A 57 0.57 -3.21 -5.89
N GLY A 58 1.23 -4.35 -6.02
CA GLY A 58 0.95 -5.23 -7.14
C GLY A 58 1.99 -6.29 -7.40
N ALA A 59 1.72 -7.17 -8.36
CA ALA A 59 2.56 -8.31 -8.66
C ALA A 59 3.79 -7.90 -9.49
N LEU A 60 4.91 -8.59 -9.26
CA LEU A 60 6.10 -8.59 -10.09
C LEU A 60 6.52 -10.04 -10.29
N TYR A 61 6.57 -10.48 -11.54
CA TYR A 61 6.84 -11.89 -11.84
C TYR A 61 7.57 -12.12 -13.16
N TYR A 62 8.25 -13.27 -13.20
CA TYR A 62 8.73 -13.92 -14.41
C TYR A 62 7.84 -15.10 -14.73
N TYR A 63 7.55 -15.30 -16.02
CA TYR A 63 6.64 -16.33 -16.51
C TYR A 63 7.31 -17.21 -17.57
N GLY A 64 6.59 -18.20 -18.10
CA GLY A 64 7.11 -19.21 -19.01
C GLY A 64 7.98 -20.28 -18.31
N PRO A 65 8.42 -21.32 -19.04
CA PRO A 65 9.22 -22.40 -18.47
C PRO A 65 10.44 -21.83 -17.75
N ASN A 66 10.59 -22.20 -16.47
CA ASN A 66 11.67 -21.73 -15.60
C ASN A 66 11.81 -20.20 -15.49
N GLY A 67 10.70 -19.44 -15.62
CA GLY A 67 10.73 -17.98 -15.53
C GLY A 67 11.63 -17.34 -16.59
N SER A 68 11.68 -17.94 -17.78
CA SER A 68 12.50 -17.47 -18.90
C SER A 68 11.99 -16.16 -19.50
N MET A 69 10.71 -15.85 -19.34
CA MET A 69 10.05 -14.65 -19.88
C MET A 69 9.75 -13.61 -18.79
N GLY A 70 9.62 -12.34 -19.19
CA GLY A 70 9.42 -11.20 -18.30
C GLY A 70 10.71 -10.40 -18.05
N PRO A 71 10.73 -9.50 -17.05
CA PRO A 71 9.72 -9.35 -15.99
C PRO A 71 8.45 -8.62 -16.44
N ALA A 72 7.31 -9.04 -15.90
CA ALA A 72 6.04 -8.32 -15.97
C ALA A 72 5.69 -7.75 -14.59
N ALA A 73 5.11 -6.56 -14.56
CA ALA A 73 4.74 -5.87 -13.33
C ALA A 73 3.34 -5.26 -13.47
N GLU A 74 2.48 -5.53 -12.51
CA GLU A 74 1.09 -5.09 -12.44
C GLU A 74 0.92 -4.22 -11.19
N LEU A 75 1.61 -3.08 -11.17
CA LEU A 75 1.67 -2.19 -10.01
C LEU A 75 0.61 -1.11 -10.08
N GLU A 76 -0.42 -1.23 -9.26
CA GLU A 76 -1.55 -0.32 -9.23
C GLU A 76 -1.40 0.74 -8.13
N PRO A 77 -1.74 2.03 -8.40
CA PRO A 77 -1.74 3.07 -7.40
C PRO A 77 -2.83 2.82 -6.37
N ILE A 78 -2.45 2.87 -5.09
CA ILE A 78 -3.40 2.86 -3.99
C ILE A 78 -3.93 4.28 -3.85
N THR A 79 -5.23 4.47 -4.09
CA THR A 79 -5.88 5.77 -3.94
C THR A 79 -6.42 5.96 -2.53
N GLN A 80 -6.79 4.88 -1.86
CA GLN A 80 -7.24 4.90 -0.46
C GLN A 80 -6.83 3.62 0.25
N ALA A 81 -6.59 3.73 1.56
CA ALA A 81 -6.40 2.60 2.45
C ALA A 81 -7.23 2.81 3.71
N ARG A 82 -7.98 1.79 4.14
CA ARG A 82 -8.82 1.87 5.35
C ARG A 82 -8.78 0.58 6.15
N ALA A 83 -8.78 0.70 7.48
CA ALA A 83 -8.92 -0.46 8.35
C ALA A 83 -10.32 -1.08 8.18
N VAL A 84 -10.39 -2.40 8.23
CA VAL A 84 -11.63 -3.20 8.20
C VAL A 84 -11.56 -4.30 9.25
N ALA A 85 -12.67 -5.02 9.45
CA ALA A 85 -12.76 -6.09 10.43
C ALA A 85 -11.67 -7.17 10.25
N GLY A 86 -11.36 -7.89 11.32
CA GLY A 86 -10.34 -8.95 11.31
C GLY A 86 -8.88 -8.45 11.35
N GLY A 87 -8.68 -7.14 11.50
CA GLY A 87 -7.34 -6.51 11.54
C GLY A 87 -6.73 -6.28 10.16
N PHE A 88 -7.54 -6.34 9.10
CA PHE A 88 -7.11 -6.06 7.75
C PHE A 88 -7.14 -4.55 7.46
N THR A 89 -6.31 -4.15 6.50
CA THR A 89 -6.43 -2.87 5.79
C THR A 89 -6.84 -3.16 4.36
N GLN A 90 -7.98 -2.62 3.93
CA GLN A 90 -8.43 -2.70 2.54
C GLN A 90 -7.73 -1.63 1.71
N MET A 91 -7.14 -2.06 0.60
CA MET A 91 -6.57 -1.21 -0.43
C MET A 91 -7.61 -0.93 -1.50
N GLN A 92 -7.76 0.34 -1.85
CA GLN A 92 -8.51 0.75 -3.04
C GLN A 92 -7.51 1.14 -4.12
N PHE A 93 -7.62 0.50 -5.28
CA PHE A 93 -6.82 0.85 -6.45
C PHE A 93 -7.55 1.87 -7.33
N GLY A 94 -6.76 2.75 -7.97
CA GLY A 94 -7.30 3.75 -8.90
C GLY A 94 -8.00 3.08 -10.08
N GLY A 95 -9.21 3.54 -10.42
CA GLY A 95 -9.98 3.01 -11.55
C GLY A 95 -10.64 1.66 -11.32
N TYR A 96 -10.53 1.07 -10.13
CA TYR A 96 -11.25 -0.15 -9.77
C TYR A 96 -12.59 0.18 -9.09
N ASP A 97 -13.70 -0.11 -9.76
CA ASP A 97 -15.08 0.06 -9.26
C ASP A 97 -15.82 -1.28 -9.04
N GLY A 98 -15.08 -2.39 -9.14
CA GLY A 98 -15.63 -3.74 -8.98
C GLY A 98 -15.99 -4.10 -7.53
N ALA A 99 -16.81 -5.15 -7.38
CA ALA A 99 -17.24 -5.68 -6.08
C ALA A 99 -16.14 -6.46 -5.33
N GLY A 100 -15.02 -6.77 -5.99
CA GLY A 100 -13.89 -7.43 -5.36
C GLY A 100 -13.10 -6.50 -4.44
N TYR A 101 -12.13 -7.05 -3.73
CA TYR A 101 -11.30 -6.27 -2.83
C TYR A 101 -9.92 -6.88 -2.64
N PHE A 102 -9.01 -6.02 -2.20
CA PHE A 102 -7.63 -6.38 -1.86
C PHE A 102 -7.36 -5.92 -0.43
N ARG A 103 -6.94 -6.85 0.42
CA ARG A 103 -6.74 -6.60 1.85
C ARG A 103 -5.39 -7.12 2.30
N ILE A 104 -4.78 -6.41 3.24
CA ILE A 104 -3.52 -6.84 3.84
C ILE A 104 -3.58 -6.70 5.36
N LYS A 105 -3.04 -7.69 6.06
CA LYS A 105 -2.93 -7.72 7.51
C LYS A 105 -1.49 -8.02 7.89
N LEU A 106 -0.94 -7.25 8.83
CA LEU A 106 0.37 -7.57 9.39
C LEU A 106 0.23 -8.73 10.38
N LEU A 107 1.07 -9.75 10.24
CA LEU A 107 1.14 -10.90 11.16
C LEU A 107 2.31 -10.80 12.14
N GLY A 108 3.33 -10.03 11.79
CA GLY A 108 4.53 -9.81 12.59
C GLY A 108 5.62 -9.12 11.77
N PRO A 109 6.82 -8.89 12.34
CA PRO A 109 7.94 -8.31 11.61
C PRO A 109 8.22 -9.10 10.33
N GLY A 110 8.10 -8.44 9.17
CA GLY A 110 8.36 -9.06 7.86
C GLY A 110 7.37 -10.15 7.47
N ARG A 111 6.21 -10.29 8.12
CA ARG A 111 5.16 -11.27 7.77
C ARG A 111 3.79 -10.60 7.64
N ALA A 112 3.05 -10.97 6.61
CA ALA A 112 1.72 -10.44 6.35
C ALA A 112 0.77 -11.53 5.82
N LEU A 113 -0.53 -11.27 5.89
CA LEU A 113 -1.56 -12.04 5.19
C LEU A 113 -2.16 -11.12 4.13
N TYR A 114 -2.06 -11.53 2.87
CA TYR A 114 -2.68 -10.84 1.74
C TYR A 114 -3.94 -11.60 1.34
N ARG A 115 -5.07 -10.90 1.28
CA ARG A 115 -6.37 -11.46 0.92
C ARG A 115 -6.90 -10.80 -0.34
N VAL A 116 -7.30 -11.62 -1.29
CA VAL A 116 -8.05 -11.19 -2.47
C VAL A 116 -9.46 -11.74 -2.36
N GLY A 117 -10.45 -10.86 -2.37
CA GLY A 117 -11.86 -11.22 -2.53
C GLY A 117 -12.26 -11.00 -3.97
N ALA A 118 -12.56 -12.07 -4.70
CA ALA A 118 -13.03 -12.00 -6.08
C ALA A 118 -14.53 -12.32 -6.14
N PRO A 119 -15.35 -11.51 -6.84
CA PRO A 119 -16.75 -11.84 -7.03
C PRO A 119 -16.90 -13.09 -7.89
N PHE A 120 -17.72 -14.04 -7.44
CA PHE A 120 -18.06 -15.25 -8.17
C PHE A 120 -19.54 -15.56 -7.99
N GLN A 121 -20.30 -15.52 -9.09
CA GLN A 121 -21.75 -15.72 -9.12
C GLN A 121 -22.47 -14.85 -8.07
N ASP A 122 -22.91 -15.45 -6.96
CA ASP A 122 -23.67 -14.84 -5.87
C ASP A 122 -22.85 -14.63 -4.58
N GLU A 123 -21.54 -14.90 -4.60
CA GLU A 123 -20.66 -14.77 -3.45
C GLU A 123 -19.31 -14.08 -3.76
N ILE A 124 -18.54 -13.80 -2.70
CA ILE A 124 -17.14 -13.40 -2.81
C ILE A 124 -16.28 -14.59 -2.43
N GLN A 125 -15.48 -15.09 -3.37
CA GLN A 125 -14.45 -16.08 -3.07
C GLN A 125 -13.20 -15.38 -2.53
N GLU A 126 -12.76 -15.81 -1.35
CA GLU A 126 -11.58 -15.27 -0.69
C GLU A 126 -10.39 -16.21 -0.89
N SER A 127 -9.26 -15.66 -1.30
CA SER A 127 -7.96 -16.34 -1.31
C SER A 127 -6.99 -15.61 -0.40
N ASP A 128 -6.34 -16.38 0.47
CA ASP A 128 -5.37 -15.89 1.44
C ASP A 128 -3.97 -16.40 1.11
N GLU A 129 -3.02 -15.47 1.04
CA GLU A 129 -1.60 -15.73 0.84
C GLU A 129 -0.80 -15.23 2.04
N THR A 130 -0.07 -16.13 2.71
CA THR A 130 0.85 -15.74 3.77
C THR A 130 2.16 -15.28 3.13
N LEU A 131 2.52 -14.02 3.39
CA LEU A 131 3.67 -13.38 2.78
C LEU A 131 4.80 -13.19 3.78
N ILE A 132 6.03 -13.30 3.26
CA ILE A 132 7.28 -12.86 3.90
C ILE A 132 7.89 -11.71 3.11
N ARG A 133 8.51 -10.75 3.81
CA ARG A 133 9.30 -9.68 3.20
C ARG A 133 10.72 -10.17 2.94
N CYS A 134 11.20 -9.98 1.71
CA CYS A 134 12.59 -10.25 1.36
C CYS A 134 13.44 -8.98 1.44
N ASP A 135 14.65 -9.09 1.98
CA ASP A 135 15.66 -8.05 1.82
C ASP A 135 16.10 -8.03 0.34
N PHE A 136 16.04 -6.85 -0.26
CA PHE A 136 16.47 -6.60 -1.64
C PHE A 136 17.87 -7.19 -1.95
N ARG A 137 18.81 -7.13 -1.01
CA ARG A 137 20.18 -7.64 -1.19
C ARG A 137 20.24 -9.17 -1.29
N THR A 138 19.26 -9.85 -0.70
CA THR A 138 19.17 -11.32 -0.70
C THR A 138 18.47 -11.87 -1.94
N LEU A 139 17.81 -11.01 -2.71
CA LEU A 139 17.12 -11.42 -3.93
C LEU A 139 18.12 -11.81 -5.02
N SER A 140 17.67 -12.67 -5.95
CA SER A 140 18.46 -13.02 -7.14
C SER A 140 18.83 -11.75 -7.94
N PRO A 141 19.98 -11.73 -8.65
CA PRO A 141 20.36 -10.58 -9.48
C PRO A 141 19.26 -10.19 -10.49
N LYS A 142 18.55 -11.19 -11.00
CA LYS A 142 17.42 -11.02 -11.92
C LYS A 142 16.27 -10.24 -11.26
N MET A 143 15.89 -10.61 -10.04
CA MET A 143 14.86 -9.88 -9.28
C MET A 143 15.30 -8.49 -8.85
N GLN A 144 16.56 -8.33 -8.44
CA GLN A 144 17.10 -7.01 -8.11
C GLN A 144 17.00 -6.06 -9.30
N ALA A 145 17.34 -6.53 -10.50
CA ALA A 145 17.21 -5.74 -11.73
C ALA A 145 15.75 -5.37 -12.03
N ALA A 146 14.82 -6.31 -11.86
CA ALA A 146 13.39 -6.05 -12.06
C ALA A 146 12.84 -5.00 -11.09
N ILE A 147 13.19 -5.08 -9.80
CA ILE A 147 12.77 -4.09 -8.79
C ILE A 147 13.38 -2.72 -9.09
N ARG A 148 14.66 -2.65 -9.48
CA ARG A 148 15.27 -1.37 -9.90
C ARG A 148 14.51 -0.73 -11.07
N ARG A 149 14.01 -1.53 -12.01
CA ARG A 149 13.23 -1.07 -13.16
C ARG A 149 11.84 -0.57 -12.77
N PHE A 150 11.08 -1.34 -11.98
CA PHE A 150 9.65 -1.04 -11.75
C PHE A 150 9.35 -0.31 -10.44
N ALA A 151 10.22 -0.42 -9.44
CA ALA A 151 10.07 0.20 -8.13
C ALA A 151 11.40 0.77 -7.60
N PRO A 152 12.03 1.72 -8.33
CA PRO A 152 13.33 2.28 -7.95
C PRO A 152 13.35 2.93 -6.56
N ALA A 153 12.21 3.44 -6.09
CA ALA A 153 12.06 4.04 -4.75
C ALA A 153 12.41 3.07 -3.60
N LEU A 154 12.24 1.76 -3.82
CA LEU A 154 12.60 0.73 -2.84
C LEU A 154 14.11 0.54 -2.70
N VAL A 155 14.87 0.92 -3.73
CA VAL A 155 16.34 0.78 -3.75
C VAL A 155 17.00 2.07 -3.29
N ALA A 156 16.37 3.22 -3.56
CA ALA A 156 16.87 4.54 -3.19
C ALA A 156 16.63 4.91 -1.73
N SER A 157 15.74 4.22 -1.00
CA SER A 157 15.45 4.54 0.40
C SER A 157 16.55 4.08 1.36
N PRO A 158 17.18 4.99 2.12
CA PRO A 158 18.20 4.65 3.11
C PRO A 158 17.66 3.93 4.36
N ALA A 159 16.35 3.78 4.49
CA ALA A 159 15.68 3.04 5.58
C ALA A 159 15.85 1.51 5.52
N ALA A 160 16.64 1.01 4.57
CA ALA A 160 17.14 -0.37 4.52
C ALA A 160 18.51 -0.50 5.20
N ARG A 161 18.74 0.25 6.28
CA ARG A 161 19.87 0.06 7.19
C ARG A 161 19.31 -0.45 8.52
N PRO A 162 19.82 -1.57 9.06
CA PRO A 162 19.34 -2.14 10.32
C PRO A 162 19.46 -1.16 11.48
#